data_AF-A0A388NPE5-F1
#
_entry.id   AF-A0A388NPE5-F1
#
_cell.length_a   1.000
_cell.length_b   1.000
_cell.length_c   1.000
_cell.angle_alpha   90.00
_cell.angle_beta   90.00
_cell.angle_gamma   90.00
#
_symmetry.space_group_name_H-M   'P 1'
#
loop_
_entity.id
_entity.type
_entity.pdbx_description
1 polymer ?
#
loop_
_entity_poly.entity_id
_entity_poly.type
_entity_poly.pdbx_seq_one_letter_code
_entity_poly.pdbx_strand_id
1 'polypeptide(L)' 'ADYLTGDDKKVEAGFGIFLCLTGDGELVFENSENIKVSRGDAVVIPFNAGSFTINNCGGILSRPPAA' A
#
# COMPACT_ATOMS: atom_id res chain seq x y z
N ALA A 1 1.77 0.64 12.97
CA ALA A 1 1.13 0.96 11.68
C ALA A 1 1.83 2.19 11.16
N ASP A 2 2.24 2.16 9.90
CA ASP A 2 3.07 3.20 9.31
C ASP A 2 2.21 4.11 8.45
N TYR A 3 2.34 5.42 8.63
CA TYR A 3 1.69 6.38 7.74
C TYR A 3 2.54 6.52 6.48
N LEU A 4 1.93 6.24 5.33
CA LEU A 4 2.57 6.33 4.02
C LEU A 4 1.98 7.53 3.29
N THR A 5 2.83 8.50 2.98
CA THR A 5 2.53 9.60 2.08
C THR A 5 3.05 9.24 0.70
N GLY A 6 2.20 9.40 -0.32
CA GLY A 6 2.53 9.10 -1.71
C GLY A 6 3.59 10.05 -2.24
N ASP A 7 4.84 9.64 -2.07
CA ASP A 7 6.05 10.16 -2.73
C ASP A 7 7.09 9.02 -2.66
N ASP A 8 6.99 8.07 -3.60
CA ASP A 8 8.01 7.05 -3.92
C ASP A 8 8.60 6.21 -2.76
N LYS A 9 7.88 6.08 -1.65
CA LYS A 9 8.27 5.11 -0.61
C LYS A 9 7.99 3.69 -1.10
N LYS A 10 9.05 3.03 -1.56
CA LYS A 10 9.06 1.59 -1.78
C LYS A 10 8.89 0.86 -0.46
N VAL A 11 7.86 0.04 -0.37
CA VAL A 11 7.58 -0.83 0.77
C VAL A 11 8.03 -2.25 0.40
N GLU A 12 8.89 -2.83 1.24
CA GLU A 12 9.36 -4.19 1.06
C GLU A 12 8.24 -5.22 1.20
N ALA A 13 8.41 -6.35 0.51
CA ALA A 13 7.43 -7.44 0.47
C ALA A 13 6.97 -7.86 1.86
N GLY A 14 5.68 -8.19 1.98
CA GLY A 14 5.06 -8.44 3.28
C GLY A 14 3.55 -8.62 3.20
N PHE A 15 3.00 -9.10 4.30
CA PHE A 15 1.55 -9.00 4.53
C PHE A 15 1.22 -7.64 5.15
N GLY A 16 0.17 -7.01 4.67
CA GLY A 16 -0.38 -5.80 5.28
C GLY A 16 -1.76 -5.43 4.75
N ILE A 17 -2.38 -4.45 5.40
CA ILE A 17 -3.63 -3.82 4.95
C ILE A 17 -3.36 -2.34 4.80
N PHE A 18 -3.58 -1.82 3.60
CA PHE A 18 -3.51 -0.39 3.31
C PHE A 18 -4.90 0.23 3.37
N LEU A 19 -5.04 1.34 4.09
CA LEU A 19 -6.26 2.16 4.12
C LEU A 19 -5.95 3.54 3.53
N CYS A 20 -6.59 3.87 2.41
CA CYS A 20 -6.44 5.16 1.74
C CYS A 20 -7.22 6.24 2.48
N LEU A 21 -6.53 7.25 3.00
CA LEU A 21 -7.13 8.33 3.77
C LEU A 21 -7.27 9.63 2.98
N THR A 22 -6.45 9.82 1.93
CA THR A 22 -6.38 11.04 1.14
C THR A 22 -5.95 10.77 -0.29
N GLY A 23 -6.53 11.51 -1.25
CA GLY A 23 -6.17 11.42 -2.67
C GLY A 23 -6.85 10.28 -3.41
N ASP A 24 -6.62 10.26 -4.72
CA ASP A 24 -7.01 9.21 -5.66
C ASP A 24 -5.75 8.76 -6.39
N GLY A 25 -5.37 7.51 -6.20
CA GLY A 25 -4.06 7.02 -6.56
C GLY A 25 -4.04 5.55 -6.93
N GLU A 26 -2.86 4.96 -6.85
CA GLU A 26 -2.68 3.54 -7.14
C GLU A 26 -1.56 2.93 -6.29
N LEU A 27 -1.74 1.64 -6.00
CA LEU A 27 -0.68 0.76 -5.50
C LEU A 27 -0.07 0.04 -6.70
N VAL A 28 1.24 0.19 -6.87
CA VAL A 28 2.00 -0.47 -7.93
C VAL A 28 2.79 -1.60 -7.29
N PHE A 29 2.45 -2.84 -7.64
CA PHE A 29 3.06 -4.04 -7.09
C PHE A 29 4.11 -4.61 -8.04
N GLU A 30 5.14 -5.24 -7.48
CA GLU A 30 6.19 -5.89 -8.24
C GLU A 30 5.71 -7.17 -8.95
N ASN A 31 4.88 -7.97 -8.26
CA ASN A 31 4.47 -9.30 -8.72
C ASN A 31 2.94 -9.43 -8.91
N SER A 32 2.22 -8.31 -8.93
CA SER A 32 0.76 -8.29 -9.06
C SER A 32 0.31 -7.11 -9.92
N GLU A 33 -0.93 -7.16 -10.39
CA GLU A 33 -1.54 -6.04 -11.10
C GLU A 33 -1.67 -4.81 -10.19
N ASN A 34 -1.55 -3.62 -10.79
CA ASN A 34 -1.74 -2.35 -10.09
C ASN A 34 -3.19 -2.17 -9.66
N ILE A 35 -3.39 -1.65 -8.45
CA ILE A 35 -4.73 -1.43 -7.89
C ILE A 35 -4.95 0.06 -7.71
N LYS A 36 -5.97 0.61 -8.38
CA LYS A 36 -6.42 1.99 -8.13
C LYS A 36 -7.17 2.07 -6.81
N VAL A 37 -6.95 3.15 -6.08
CA VAL A 37 -7.56 3.40 -4.77
C VAL A 37 -8.01 4.84 -4.64
N SER A 38 -9.16 5.02 -4.01
CA SER A 38 -9.72 6.31 -3.62
C SER A 38 -9.87 6.40 -2.11
N ARG A 39 -10.06 7.63 -1.61
CA ARG A 39 -10.27 7.86 -0.17
C ARG A 39 -11.39 6.98 0.38
N GLY A 40 -11.07 6.19 1.41
CA GLY A 40 -11.99 5.25 2.06
C GLY A 40 -11.78 3.80 1.64
N ASP A 41 -11.02 3.53 0.57
CA ASP A 41 -10.72 2.17 0.15
C ASP A 41 -9.72 1.47 1.07
N ALA A 42 -9.90 0.17 1.23
CA ALA A 42 -8.98 -0.71 1.94
C ALA A 42 -8.49 -1.83 1.00
N VAL A 43 -7.18 -2.05 0.97
CA VAL A 43 -6.53 -3.07 0.13
C VAL A 43 -5.78 -4.04 1.03
N VAL A 44 -6.06 -5.34 0.87
CA VAL A 44 -5.30 -6.41 1.50
C VAL A 44 -4.11 -6.76 0.60
N ILE A 45 -2.91 -6.70 1.16
CA ILE A 45 -1.65 -6.92 0.45
C ILE A 45 -1.05 -8.24 0.94
N PRO A 46 -1.09 -9.32 0.13
CA PRO A 46 -0.43 -10.57 0.47
C PRO A 46 1.09 -10.48 0.22
N PHE A 47 1.88 -11.27 0.95
CA PHE A 47 3.34 -11.34 0.76
C PHE A 47 3.75 -11.60 -0.69
N ASN A 48 2.98 -12.43 -1.42
CA ASN A 48 3.26 -12.78 -2.81
C ASN A 48 3.12 -11.59 -3.79
N ALA A 49 2.47 -10.49 -3.41
CA ALA A 49 2.40 -9.30 -4.26
C ALA A 49 3.78 -8.62 -4.45
N GLY A 50 4.79 -9.02 -3.67
CA GLY A 50 6.13 -8.47 -3.74
C GLY A 50 6.23 -7.10 -3.07
N SER A 51 7.28 -6.35 -3.42
CA SER A 51 7.40 -4.96 -2.99
C SER A 51 6.38 -4.08 -3.72
N PHE A 52 6.03 -2.93 -3.14
CA PHE A 52 5.08 -2.02 -3.77
C PHE A 52 5.37 -0.55 -3.47
N THR A 53 4.87 0.34 -4.32
CA THR A 53 4.87 1.79 -4.11
C THR A 53 3.44 2.32 -4.09
N ILE A 54 3.28 3.52 -3.52
CA ILE A 54 1.99 4.21 -3.43
C ILE A 54 2.13 5.55 -4.15
N ASN A 55 1.31 5.75 -5.17
CA ASN A 55 1.36 6.94 -6.02
C ASN A 55 0.09 7.77 -5.80
N ASN A 56 0.23 9.10 -5.72
CA ASN A 56 -0.86 10.09 -5.70
C ASN A 56 -1.91 9.93 -4.58
N CYS A 57 -1.65 9.11 -3.56
CA CYS A 57 -2.52 8.97 -2.41
C CYS A 57 -1.71 8.78 -1.11
N GLY A 58 -2.38 8.95 0.02
CA GLY A 58 -1.80 8.82 1.35
C GLY A 58 -2.70 8.00 2.26
N GLY A 59 -2.11 7.25 3.17
CA GLY A 59 -2.86 6.32 3.99
C GLY A 59 -2.06 5.64 5.08
N ILE A 60 -2.71 4.69 5.76
CA ILE A 60 -2.08 3.89 6.81
C ILE A 60 -1.83 2.49 6.28
N LEU A 61 -0.60 2.00 6.46
CA LEU A 61 -0.25 0.60 6.26
C LEU A 61 -0.18 -0.10 7.62
N SER A 62 -1.10 -1.05 7.82
CA SER A 62 -1.08 -1.95 8.98
C SER A 62 -0.36 -3.23 8.59
N ARG A 63 0.79 -3.51 9.21
CA ARG A 63 1.54 -4.76 9.07
C ARG A 63 1.54 -5.52 10.40
N PRO A 64 1.56 -6.86 10.39
CA PRO A 64 1.91 -7.63 11.56
C PRO A 64 3.29 -7.23 12.04
N PRO A 65 3.59 -7.35 13.35
CA PRO A 65 4.95 -7.24 13.82
C PRO A 65 5.82 -8.25 13.06
N ALA A 66 7.00 -7.81 12.63
CA ALA A 66 8.00 -8.74 12.10
C ALA A 66 8.30 -9.78 13.18
N ALA A 67 8.29 -11.06 12.80
CA ALA A 67 8.73 -12.15 13.66
C ALA A 67 10.25 -12.12 13.82
#